data_AF-A0A0C1Y6X4-F1
#
_entry.id   AF-A0A0C1Y6X4-F1
#
_cell.length_a   1.000
_cell.length_b   1.000
_cell.length_c   1.000
_cell.angle_alpha   90.00
_cell.angle_beta   90.00
_cell.angle_gamma   90.00
#
_symmetry.space_group_name_H-M   'P 1'
#
loop_
_entity.id
_entity.type
_entity.pdbx_description
1 polymer ?
#
loop_
_entity_poly.entity_id
_entity_poly.type
_entity_poly.pdbx_seq_one_letter_code
_entity_poly.pdbx_strand_id
1 'polypeptide(L)'
;MSFIFISYSRQDQAYVSTLVQALQSHRLPVWIDDRIDYGTTWPRVIQDHLEQCAVFVVVMSPRSEDSHWVQCELSLALELKKPIFPLLLEGRRWLSVAAIQSVDVLGGQLPPARFFDTVRGYFPTATVAESLPV
;
A
#
# COMPACT_ATOMS: atom_id res chain seq x y z
N MET A 1 -13.51 -2.23 8.04
CA MET A 1 -13.27 -0.96 7.31
C MET A 1 -12.31 -1.28 6.17
N SER A 2 -12.52 -0.71 5.00
CA SER A 2 -11.65 -0.95 3.84
C SER A 2 -10.60 0.16 3.77
N PHE A 3 -9.31 -0.19 3.67
CA PHE A 3 -8.20 0.76 3.57
C PHE A 3 -7.07 0.25 2.67
N ILE A 4 -6.17 1.16 2.30
CA ILE A 4 -4.91 0.87 1.60
C ILE A 4 -3.85 0.58 2.65
N PHE A 5 -3.26 -0.61 2.61
CA PHE A 5 -2.09 -0.94 3.40
C PHE A 5 -0.83 -0.59 2.59
N ILE A 6 0.07 0.23 3.14
CA ILE A 6 1.34 0.55 2.48
C ILE A 6 2.49 -0.12 3.24
N SER A 7 3.17 -1.06 2.58
CA SER A 7 4.38 -1.73 3.05
C SER A 7 5.62 -1.05 2.49
N TYR A 8 6.55 -0.65 3.37
CA TYR A 8 7.74 0.11 3.03
C TYR A 8 8.83 -0.03 4.10
N SER A 9 10.09 0.26 3.73
CA SER A 9 11.18 0.42 4.70
C SER A 9 11.06 1.77 5.42
N ARG A 10 11.29 1.81 6.74
CA ARG A 10 11.31 3.07 7.52
C ARG A 10 12.24 4.13 6.94
N GLN A 11 13.31 3.72 6.25
CA GLN A 11 14.23 4.65 5.59
C GLN A 11 13.60 5.37 4.37
N ASP A 12 12.48 4.87 3.84
CA ASP A 12 11.69 5.48 2.77
C ASP A 12 10.53 6.34 3.33
N GLN A 13 10.47 6.57 4.64
CA GLN A 13 9.36 7.27 5.31
C GLN A 13 9.08 8.67 4.77
N ALA A 14 10.11 9.40 4.34
CA ALA A 14 9.94 10.73 3.75
C ALA A 14 9.07 10.69 2.48
N TYR A 15 9.33 9.73 1.58
CA TYR A 15 8.53 9.52 0.39
C TYR A 15 7.12 9.02 0.76
N VAL A 16 7.04 8.02 1.65
CA VAL A 16 5.75 7.44 2.04
C VAL A 16 4.83 8.44 2.72
N SER A 17 5.36 9.34 3.54
CA SER A 17 4.58 10.43 4.13
C SER A 17 3.94 11.32 3.06
N THR A 18 4.68 11.62 1.99
CA THR A 18 4.18 12.41 0.85
C THR A 18 3.09 11.64 0.09
N LEU A 19 3.32 10.35 -0.14
CA LEU A 19 2.34 9.46 -0.77
C LEU A 19 1.05 9.35 0.04
N VAL A 20 1.15 9.19 1.36
CA VAL A 20 0.01 9.12 2.29
C VAL A 20 -0.81 10.41 2.22
N GLN A 21 -0.15 11.57 2.26
CA GLN A 21 -0.85 12.86 2.12
C GLN A 21 -1.58 12.96 0.78
N ALA A 22 -0.96 12.53 -0.31
CA ALA A 22 -1.60 12.52 -1.62
C ALA A 22 -2.84 11.59 -1.64
N LEU A 23 -2.72 10.36 -1.14
CA LEU A 23 -3.84 9.42 -1.05
C LEU A 23 -4.99 9.96 -0.18
N GLN A 24 -4.67 10.56 0.96
CA GLN A 24 -5.65 11.19 1.85
C GLN A 24 -6.34 12.40 1.19
N SER A 25 -5.61 13.20 0.41
CA SER A 25 -6.21 14.30 -0.35
C SER A 25 -7.23 13.81 -1.39
N HIS A 26 -7.06 12.58 -1.88
CA HIS A 26 -8.02 11.87 -2.73
C HIS A 26 -9.11 11.13 -1.97
N ARG A 27 -9.23 11.35 -0.65
CA ARG A 27 -10.18 10.70 0.27
C ARG A 27 -10.03 9.18 0.33
N LEU A 28 -8.83 8.66 0.06
CA LEU A 28 -8.54 7.24 0.18
C LEU A 28 -8.05 6.94 1.60
N PRO A 29 -8.69 6.01 2.32
CA PRO A 29 -8.23 5.61 3.66
C PRO A 29 -6.93 4.83 3.55
N VAL A 30 -5.91 5.25 4.32
CA VAL A 30 -4.56 4.67 4.30
C VAL A 30 -4.17 4.22 5.68
N TRP A 31 -3.48 3.09 5.74
CA TRP A 31 -2.81 2.56 6.91
C TRP A 31 -1.34 2.29 6.59
N ILE A 32 -0.46 2.72 7.48
CA ILE A 32 0.99 2.48 7.44
C ILE A 32 1.43 1.88 8.77
N ASP A 33 2.36 0.92 8.73
CA ASP A 33 2.98 0.42 9.95
C ASP A 33 4.19 1.29 10.33
N ASP A 34 4.01 2.17 11.31
CA ASP A 34 5.10 2.98 11.88
C ASP A 34 5.69 2.33 13.15
N ARG A 35 5.13 1.21 13.64
CA ARG A 35 5.23 0.84 15.06
C ARG A 35 5.95 -0.46 15.39
N ILE A 36 6.42 -1.24 14.43
CA ILE A 36 7.05 -2.52 14.78
C ILE A 36 8.51 -2.34 15.17
N ASP A 37 8.71 -2.16 16.48
CA ASP A 37 10.01 -2.31 17.11
C ASP A 37 10.55 -3.74 17.00
N TYR A 38 11.86 -3.81 16.77
CA TYR A 38 12.65 -5.02 16.65
C TYR A 38 12.45 -5.94 17.86
N GLY A 39 12.06 -7.20 17.62
CA GLY A 39 12.04 -8.27 18.63
C GLY A 39 10.67 -8.83 19.00
N THR A 40 9.58 -8.29 18.47
CA THR A 40 8.23 -8.79 18.76
C THR A 40 7.78 -9.78 17.69
N THR A 41 7.36 -10.98 18.11
CA THR A 41 6.61 -11.97 17.31
C THR A 41 5.66 -11.26 16.37
N TRP A 42 5.64 -11.64 15.08
CA TRP A 42 4.69 -11.16 14.07
C TRP A 42 3.38 -10.71 14.72
N PRO A 43 3.11 -9.40 14.84
CA PRO A 43 1.92 -8.94 15.51
C PRO A 43 0.74 -9.51 14.73
N ARG A 44 -0.11 -10.32 15.36
CA ARG A 44 -1.42 -10.73 14.80
C ARG A 44 -2.14 -9.54 14.15
N VAL A 45 -1.92 -8.35 14.71
CA VAL A 45 -2.31 -7.06 14.17
C VAL A 45 -1.96 -6.87 12.69
N ILE A 46 -0.72 -7.12 12.21
CA ILE A 46 -0.39 -6.94 10.78
C ILE A 46 -1.21 -7.90 9.92
N GLN A 47 -1.29 -9.16 10.33
CA GLN A 47 -2.06 -10.17 9.61
C GLN A 47 -3.54 -9.75 9.53
N ASP A 48 -4.13 -9.36 10.66
CA ASP A 48 -5.52 -8.89 10.71
C ASP A 48 -5.74 -7.67 9.79
N HIS A 49 -4.78 -6.73 9.75
CA HIS A 49 -4.86 -5.56 8.88
C HIS A 49 -4.71 -5.91 7.41
N LEU A 50 -3.81 -6.83 7.05
CA LEU A 50 -3.66 -7.36 5.70
C LEU A 50 -4.92 -8.10 5.25
N GLU A 51 -5.52 -8.91 6.12
CA GLU A 51 -6.77 -9.61 5.85
C GLU A 51 -7.94 -8.63 5.62
N GLN A 52 -7.94 -7.48 6.30
CA GLN A 52 -9.00 -6.47 6.19
C GLN A 52 -8.75 -5.40 5.11
N CYS A 53 -7.51 -5.21 4.64
CA CYS A 53 -7.21 -4.20 3.63
C CYS A 53 -7.85 -4.56 2.29
N ALA A 54 -8.30 -3.54 1.54
CA ALA A 54 -8.78 -3.74 0.18
C ALA A 54 -7.66 -3.71 -0.85
N VAL A 55 -6.60 -2.93 -0.58
CA VAL A 55 -5.47 -2.74 -1.49
C VAL A 55 -4.18 -2.82 -0.69
N PHE A 56 -3.22 -3.55 -1.22
CA PHE A 56 -1.85 -3.60 -0.71
C PHE A 56 -0.92 -2.84 -1.66
N VAL A 57 -0.21 -1.85 -1.14
CA VAL A 57 0.80 -1.08 -1.87
C VAL A 57 2.15 -1.45 -1.29
N VAL A 58 3.12 -1.78 -2.14
CA VAL A 58 4.49 -2.06 -1.71
C VAL A 58 5.44 -1.06 -2.35
N VAL A 59 6.28 -0.42 -1.55
CA VAL A 59 7.30 0.52 -2.02
C VAL A 59 8.62 -0.23 -2.19
N MET A 60 8.99 -0.47 -3.45
CA MET A 60 10.20 -1.17 -3.83
C MET A 60 11.40 -0.22 -3.80
N SER A 61 12.35 -0.53 -2.93
CA SER A 61 13.67 0.07 -2.80
C SER A 61 14.64 -1.02 -2.35
N PRO A 62 15.96 -0.86 -2.47
CA PRO A 62 16.93 -1.81 -1.89
C PRO A 62 16.70 -2.01 -0.38
N ARG A 63 16.30 -0.94 0.31
CA ARG A 63 16.04 -0.93 1.77
C ARG A 63 14.78 -1.72 2.14
N SER A 64 13.78 -1.73 1.26
CA SER A 64 12.58 -2.57 1.41
C SER A 64 12.84 -4.02 0.98
N GLU A 65 13.76 -4.26 0.03
CA GLU A 65 14.17 -5.61 -0.40
C GLU A 65 14.85 -6.36 0.76
N ASP A 66 15.74 -5.67 1.49
CA ASP A 66 16.45 -6.20 2.66
C ASP A 66 15.60 -6.26 3.94
N SER A 67 14.40 -5.66 3.93
CA SER A 67 13.52 -5.62 5.11
C SER A 67 12.76 -6.92 5.26
N HIS A 68 13.10 -7.70 6.30
CA HIS A 68 12.38 -8.93 6.64
C HIS A 68 10.87 -8.73 6.73
N TRP A 69 10.42 -7.64 7.38
CA TRP A 69 9.00 -7.32 7.53
C TRP A 69 8.30 -7.07 6.21
N VAL A 70 8.90 -6.29 5.30
CA VAL A 70 8.30 -6.02 3.99
C VAL A 70 8.18 -7.30 3.16
N GLN A 71 9.19 -8.18 3.21
CA GLN A 71 9.14 -9.47 2.52
C GLN A 71 8.05 -10.39 3.09
N CYS A 72 7.91 -10.40 4.42
CA CYS A 72 6.86 -11.13 5.12
C CYS A 72 5.45 -10.64 4.76
N GLU A 73 5.22 -9.33 4.82
CA GLU A 73 3.95 -8.70 4.45
C GLU A 73 3.58 -8.94 2.98
N LEU A 74 4.55 -8.79 2.07
CA LEU A 74 4.35 -9.06 0.65
C LEU A 74 3.97 -10.52 0.40
N SER A 75 4.65 -11.46 1.07
CA SER A 75 4.37 -12.89 0.95
C SER A 75 2.93 -13.20 1.39
N LEU A 76 2.50 -12.64 2.52
CA LEU A 76 1.14 -12.81 3.02
C LEU A 76 0.09 -12.15 2.11
N ALA A 77 0.37 -10.94 1.59
CA ALA A 77 -0.52 -10.28 0.64
C ALA A 77 -0.71 -11.08 -0.65
N LEU A 78 0.37 -11.71 -1.15
CA LEU A 78 0.33 -12.62 -2.31
C LEU A 78 -0.50 -13.88 -2.00
N GLU A 79 -0.31 -14.49 -0.84
CA GLU A 79 -1.06 -15.67 -0.40
C GLU A 79 -2.56 -15.38 -0.28
N LEU A 80 -2.91 -14.23 0.31
CA LEU A 80 -4.28 -13.73 0.44
C LEU A 80 -4.89 -13.22 -0.88
N LYS A 81 -4.12 -13.26 -1.99
CA LYS A 81 -4.50 -12.76 -3.32
C LYS A 81 -5.02 -11.32 -3.28
N LYS A 82 -4.39 -10.49 -2.45
CA LYS A 82 -4.76 -9.08 -2.33
C LYS A 82 -4.46 -8.36 -3.65
N PRO A 83 -5.23 -7.34 -4.02
CA PRO A 83 -4.83 -6.41 -5.07
C PRO A 83 -3.53 -5.70 -4.68
N ILE A 84 -2.43 -6.05 -5.35
CA ILE A 84 -1.10 -5.52 -5.06
C ILE A 84 -0.73 -4.45 -6.07
N PHE A 85 -0.22 -3.33 -5.58
CA PHE A 85 0.27 -2.21 -6.37
C PHE A 85 1.73 -1.90 -6.02
N PRO A 86 2.69 -2.44 -6.79
CA PRO A 86 4.10 -2.16 -6.57
C PRO A 86 4.49 -0.77 -7.07
N LEU A 87 5.15 0.00 -6.22
CA LEU A 87 5.71 1.31 -6.54
C LEU A 87 7.24 1.23 -6.54
N LEU A 88 7.89 1.46 -7.68
CA LEU A 88 9.35 1.45 -7.79
C LEU A 88 9.91 2.82 -7.40
N LEU A 89 10.41 2.93 -6.16
CA LEU A 89 11.05 4.15 -5.65
C LEU A 89 12.53 4.22 -6.03
N GLU A 90 13.23 3.09 -5.92
CA GLU A 90 14.66 3.01 -6.17
C GLU A 90 15.06 1.57 -6.54
N GLY A 91 16.14 1.42 -7.32
CA GLY A 91 16.71 0.11 -7.62
C GLY A 91 15.96 -0.63 -8.74
N ARG A 92 15.59 -1.88 -8.48
CA ARG A 92 15.05 -2.80 -9.50
C ARG A 92 13.69 -3.35 -9.11
N ARG A 93 12.94 -3.80 -10.11
CA ARG A 93 11.69 -4.52 -9.91
C ARG A 93 11.97 -5.89 -9.29
N TRP A 94 11.17 -6.26 -8.29
CA TRP A 94 11.31 -7.54 -7.61
C TRP A 94 10.65 -8.67 -8.39
N LEU A 95 11.27 -9.85 -8.38
CA LEU A 95 10.73 -11.03 -9.05
C LEU A 95 9.38 -11.46 -8.46
N SER A 96 9.19 -11.32 -7.15
CA SER A 96 7.97 -11.67 -6.41
C SER A 96 6.71 -10.95 -6.91
N VAL A 97 6.87 -9.80 -7.57
CA VAL A 97 5.79 -9.03 -8.18
C VAL A 97 6.00 -8.80 -9.68
N ALA A 98 6.87 -9.57 -10.33
CA ALA A 98 7.19 -9.37 -11.75
C ALA A 98 6.00 -9.57 -12.69
N ALA A 99 5.02 -10.40 -12.28
CA ALA A 99 3.78 -10.59 -13.02
C ALA A 99 2.75 -9.45 -12.82
N ILE A 100 3.04 -8.50 -11.92
CA ILE A 100 2.14 -7.40 -11.55
C ILE A 100 2.70 -6.10 -12.12
N GLN A 101 1.83 -5.30 -12.73
CA GLN A 101 2.23 -3.99 -13.26
C GLN A 101 2.69 -3.08 -12.11
N SER A 102 3.92 -2.57 -12.21
CA SER A 102 4.46 -1.59 -11.27
C SER A 102 4.37 -0.18 -11.81
N VAL A 103 4.35 0.80 -10.90
CA VAL A 103 4.43 2.22 -11.22
C VAL A 103 5.80 2.74 -10.81
N ASP A 104 6.50 3.38 -11.74
CA ASP A 104 7.79 4.01 -11.47
C ASP A 104 7.55 5.36 -10.78
N VAL A 105 8.09 5.50 -9.56
CA VAL A 105 8.03 6.70 -8.69
C VAL A 105 9.44 7.15 -8.32
N LEU A 106 10.38 6.93 -9.25
CA LEU A 106 11.79 7.20 -9.10
C LEU A 106 12.04 8.66 -8.72
N GLY A 107 13.02 8.89 -7.83
CA GLY A 107 13.34 10.22 -7.33
C GLY A 107 12.28 10.82 -6.39
N GLY A 108 11.34 10.01 -5.90
CA GLY A 108 10.32 10.43 -4.95
C GLY A 108 9.12 11.14 -5.57
N GLN A 109 8.88 10.94 -6.88
CA GLN A 109 7.72 11.49 -7.57
C GLN A 109 6.43 10.78 -7.13
N LEU A 110 5.31 11.49 -7.09
CA LEU A 110 4.02 10.85 -6.84
C LEU A 110 3.58 9.97 -8.02
N PRO A 111 2.81 8.90 -7.77
CA PRO A 111 2.16 8.13 -8.83
C PRO A 111 1.31 9.02 -9.76
N PRO A 112 1.11 8.63 -11.02
CA PRO A 112 0.26 9.38 -11.96
C PRO A 112 -1.21 9.32 -11.53
N ALA A 113 -2.03 10.30 -11.95
CA ALA A 113 -3.46 10.39 -11.59
C ALA A 113 -4.25 9.07 -11.74
N ARG A 114 -4.00 8.33 -12.83
CA ARG A 114 -4.61 7.01 -13.11
C ARG A 114 -4.42 5.98 -11.99
N PHE A 115 -3.34 6.08 -11.22
CA PHE A 115 -3.08 5.22 -10.07
C PHE A 115 -4.15 5.44 -9.01
N PHE A 116 -4.43 6.69 -8.64
CA PHE A 116 -5.43 7.04 -7.63
C PHE A 116 -6.83 6.61 -8.08
N ASP A 117 -7.16 6.77 -9.36
CA ASP A 117 -8.46 6.34 -9.90
C ASP A 117 -8.61 4.81 -9.89
N THR A 118 -7.53 4.10 -10.23
CA THR A 118 -7.51 2.63 -10.21
C THR A 118 -7.67 2.12 -8.78
N VAL A 119 -6.91 2.66 -7.83
CA VAL A 119 -6.99 2.30 -6.41
C VAL A 119 -8.38 2.63 -5.86
N ARG A 120 -8.98 3.77 -6.24
CA ARG A 120 -10.34 4.13 -5.85
C ARG A 120 -11.38 3.09 -6.28
N GLY A 121 -11.19 2.43 -7.42
CA GLY A 121 -12.08 1.37 -7.91
C GLY A 121 -12.21 0.15 -6.99
N TYR A 122 -11.29 -0.03 -6.03
CA TYR A 122 -11.35 -1.09 -5.02
C TYR A 122 -12.15 -0.72 -3.76
N PHE A 123 -12.60 0.53 -3.67
CA PHE A 123 -13.44 0.99 -2.57
C PHE A 123 -14.88 1.12 -3.06
N PRO A 124 -15.87 0.68 -2.26
CA PRO A 124 -17.26 0.92 -2.61
C PRO A 124 -17.49 2.42 -2.72
N THR A 125 -17.97 2.88 -3.88
CA THR A 125 -18.50 4.23 -4.02
C THR A 125 -19.63 4.35 -3.00
N ALA A 126 -19.57 5.32 -2.09
CA ALA A 126 -20.71 5.62 -1.26
C ALA A 126 -21.89 5.91 -2.20
N THR A 127 -22.86 4.99 -2.25
CA THR A 127 -24.12 5.24 -2.95
C THR A 127 -24.70 6.48 -2.30
N VAL A 128 -24.71 7.59 -3.03
CA VAL A 128 -25.50 8.75 -2.66
C VAL A 128 -26.94 8.26 -2.70
N ALA A 129 -27.48 7.91 -1.53
CA ALA A 129 -28.91 7.77 -1.37
C ALA A 129 -29.49 9.18 -1.54
N GLU A 130 -29.75 9.56 -2.80
CA GLU A 130 -30.61 10.69 -3.10
C GLU A 130 -31.96 10.42 -2.45
N SER A 131 -32.20 11.18 -1.40
CA SER A 131 -33.46 11.26 -0.69
C SER A 131 -34.47 11.89 -1.66
N LEU A 132 -35.44 11.10 -2.10
CA LEU A 132 -36.64 11.60 -2.76
C LEU A 132 -37.36 12.57 -1.79
N PRO A 133 -37.62 13.83 -2.17
CA PRO A 133 -38.53 14.66 -1.40
C PRO A 133 -39.96 14.15 -1.64
N VAL A 134 -40.67 13.92 -0.53
CA VAL A 134 -42.13 13.72 -0.46
C VAL A 134 -42.84 15.02 -0.75
#